data_AF-A0A0R3S574-F1
#
_entry.id   AF-A0A0R3S574-F1
#
_cell.length_a   1.000
_cell.length_b   1.000
_cell.length_c   1.000
_cell.angle_alpha   90.00
_cell.angle_beta   90.00
_cell.angle_gamma   90.00
#
_symmetry.space_group_name_H-M   'P 1'
#
loop_
_entity.id
_entity.type
_entity.pdbx_description
1 polymer ?
#
loop_
_entity_poly.entity_id
_entity_poly.type
_entity_poly.pdbx_seq_one_letter_code
_entity_poly.pdbx_strand_id
1 'polypeptide(L)'
;MRLTAWLWKNLNAPEWNRRVWEIGYRGPPLPKQKIKGKPDYPISGNAIRQLQDKMKLEYEVMKCLATPYLNKEMEDEYIKKYGTPTEEQEKELLEMEQRRMPGKPKKRIVGSGKVLKARANVGNLLHEHRTIESSLKELIVRQRWD
;
A
#
# COMPACT_ATOMS: atom_id res chain seq x y z
N MET A 1 -60.67 -24.28 -0.20
CA MET A 1 -60.40 -23.03 0.55
C MET A 1 -59.07 -22.38 0.14
N ARG A 2 -58.86 -22.08 -1.15
CA ARG A 2 -57.64 -21.38 -1.63
C ARG A 2 -57.90 -19.93 -2.05
N LEU A 3 -59.12 -19.65 -2.54
CA LEU A 3 -59.55 -18.30 -2.94
C LEU A 3 -59.70 -17.35 -1.74
N THR A 4 -60.21 -17.86 -0.61
CA THR A 4 -60.37 -17.08 0.63
C THR A 4 -59.02 -16.66 1.24
N ALA A 5 -58.00 -17.52 1.17
CA ALA A 5 -56.65 -17.21 1.64
C ALA A 5 -55.91 -16.19 0.75
N TRP A 6 -56.26 -16.09 -0.54
CA TRP A 6 -55.68 -15.10 -1.45
C TRP A 6 -56.26 -13.71 -1.23
N LEU A 7 -57.57 -13.61 -0.99
CA LEU A 7 -58.25 -12.35 -0.66
C LEU A 7 -57.83 -11.76 0.70
N TRP A 8 -57.36 -12.60 1.62
CA TRP A 8 -56.90 -12.20 2.95
C TRP A 8 -55.39 -11.92 3.02
N LYS A 9 -54.67 -11.97 1.89
CA LYS A 9 -53.27 -11.52 1.88
C LYS A 9 -53.23 -10.01 2.08
N ASN A 10 -52.36 -9.58 2.99
CA ASN A 10 -52.07 -8.18 3.23
C ASN A 10 -51.58 -7.53 1.92
N LEU A 11 -52.43 -6.73 1.28
CA LEU A 11 -52.13 -6.03 0.02
C LEU A 11 -51.00 -4.99 0.18
N ASN A 12 -50.67 -4.62 1.43
CA ASN A 12 -49.52 -3.78 1.75
C ASN A 12 -48.20 -4.57 1.89
N ALA A 13 -48.22 -5.89 1.66
CA ALA A 13 -46.99 -6.66 1.67
C ALA A 13 -46.04 -6.10 0.58
N PRO A 14 -44.79 -5.78 0.93
CA PRO A 14 -43.85 -5.18 -0.01
C PRO A 14 -43.62 -6.12 -1.18
N GLU A 15 -44.13 -5.73 -2.35
CA GLU A 15 -44.14 -6.57 -3.53
C GLU A 15 -42.72 -6.79 -4.05
N TRP A 16 -42.43 -8.06 -4.37
CA TRP A 16 -41.12 -8.54 -4.79
C TRP A 16 -40.78 -8.02 -6.19
N ASN A 17 -40.10 -6.88 -6.26
CA ASN A 17 -39.88 -6.15 -7.50
C ASN A 17 -38.51 -6.51 -8.13
N ARG A 18 -38.25 -7.80 -8.41
CA ARG A 18 -36.98 -8.24 -9.06
C ARG A 18 -36.96 -7.94 -10.57
N ARG A 19 -35.79 -7.62 -11.13
CA ARG A 19 -35.62 -7.57 -12.60
C ARG A 19 -35.57 -9.00 -13.15
N VAL A 20 -35.90 -9.19 -14.43
CA VAL A 20 -36.00 -10.51 -15.08
C VAL A 20 -34.70 -11.34 -14.92
N TRP A 21 -33.53 -10.70 -14.91
CA TRP A 21 -32.22 -11.34 -14.72
C TRP A 21 -31.82 -11.61 -13.25
N GLU A 22 -32.61 -11.15 -12.28
CA GLU A 22 -32.44 -11.49 -10.85
C GLU A 22 -33.25 -12.74 -10.47
N ILE A 23 -34.07 -13.24 -11.41
CA ILE A 23 -34.79 -14.51 -11.32
C ILE A 23 -33.77 -15.62 -11.60
N GLY A 24 -33.35 -16.34 -10.56
CA GLY A 24 -32.31 -17.38 -10.65
C GLY A 24 -30.94 -17.00 -10.08
N TYR A 25 -30.80 -15.80 -9.50
CA TYR A 25 -29.58 -15.40 -8.80
C TYR A 25 -29.22 -16.37 -7.66
N ARG A 26 -27.99 -16.91 -7.69
CA ARG A 26 -27.45 -17.88 -6.70
C ARG A 26 -26.44 -17.27 -5.70
N GLY A 27 -26.42 -15.95 -5.55
CA GLY A 27 -25.53 -15.26 -4.60
C GLY A 27 -26.24 -14.86 -3.30
N PRO A 28 -25.62 -13.96 -2.52
CA PRO A 28 -26.18 -13.45 -1.25
C PRO A 28 -27.61 -12.88 -1.41
N PRO A 29 -28.47 -12.92 -0.37
CA PRO A 29 -29.85 -12.48 -0.49
C PRO A 29 -29.93 -11.01 -0.92
N LEU A 30 -30.45 -10.78 -2.13
CA LEU A 30 -30.73 -9.43 -2.63
C LEU A 30 -31.85 -8.78 -1.81
N PRO A 31 -31.79 -7.46 -1.57
CA PRO A 31 -32.85 -6.74 -0.86
C PRO A 31 -34.20 -6.92 -1.57
N LYS A 32 -35.25 -7.17 -0.79
CA LYS A 32 -36.61 -7.48 -1.30
C LYS A 32 -37.25 -6.32 -2.06
N GLN A 33 -36.85 -5.09 -1.72
CA GLN A 33 -37.28 -3.88 -2.38
C GLN A 33 -36.09 -3.25 -3.11
N LYS A 34 -36.29 -2.88 -4.37
CA LYS A 34 -35.40 -1.91 -5.01
C LYS A 34 -35.57 -0.60 -4.27
N ILE A 35 -34.46 0.03 -3.86
CA ILE A 35 -34.47 1.40 -3.34
C ILE A 35 -34.94 2.30 -4.49
N LYS A 36 -36.25 2.50 -4.63
CA LYS A 36 -36.86 3.51 -5.49
C LYS A 36 -37.20 4.69 -4.58
N GLY A 37 -36.22 5.56 -4.35
CA GLY A 37 -36.39 6.73 -3.50
C GLY A 37 -35.07 7.45 -3.23
N LYS A 38 -35.15 8.77 -3.09
CA LYS A 38 -34.11 9.56 -2.44
C LYS A 38 -33.97 8.99 -1.02
N PRO A 39 -32.76 8.74 -0.49
CA PRO A 39 -32.63 8.27 0.88
C PRO A 39 -33.30 9.26 1.83
N ASP A 40 -34.34 8.82 2.56
CA ASP A 40 -35.07 9.61 3.57
C ASP A 40 -34.25 9.85 4.85
N TYR A 41 -32.92 9.75 4.78
CA TYR A 41 -32.07 10.03 5.92
C TYR A 41 -31.75 11.52 5.94
N PRO A 42 -32.11 12.24 7.02
CA PRO A 42 -31.68 13.62 7.17
C PRO A 42 -30.16 13.67 7.25
N ILE A 43 -29.54 14.56 6.48
CA ILE A 43 -28.10 14.79 6.58
C ILE A 43 -27.83 15.38 7.96
N SER A 44 -27.03 14.67 8.76
CA SER A 44 -26.67 15.16 10.10
C SER A 44 -25.76 16.38 10.01
N GLY A 45 -25.89 17.32 10.95
CA GLY A 45 -24.99 18.48 11.02
C GLY A 45 -23.51 18.07 11.14
N ASN A 46 -23.22 16.92 11.76
CA ASN A 46 -21.87 16.37 11.84
C ASN A 46 -21.32 15.96 10.48
N ALA A 47 -22.14 15.36 9.62
CA ALA A 47 -21.73 15.02 8.25
C ALA A 47 -21.38 16.27 7.43
N ILE A 48 -22.14 17.36 7.63
CA ILE A 48 -21.88 18.66 6.98
C ILE A 48 -20.54 19.23 7.47
N ARG A 49 -20.29 19.23 8.78
CA ARG A 49 -19.01 19.73 9.34
C ARG A 49 -17.81 18.94 8.83
N GLN A 50 -17.90 17.61 8.82
CA GLN A 50 -16.83 16.75 8.28
C GLN A 50 -16.55 17.03 6.80
N LEU A 51 -17.59 17.30 6.00
CA LEU A 51 -17.43 17.67 4.60
C LEU A 51 -16.73 19.03 4.46
N GLN A 52 -17.13 20.02 5.26
CA GLN A 52 -16.52 21.35 5.27
C GLN A 52 -15.04 21.29 5.62
N ASP A 53 -14.66 20.49 6.62
CA ASP A 53 -13.26 20.34 7.02
C ASP A 53 -12.43 19.67 5.91
N LYS A 54 -12.98 18.64 5.25
CA LYS A 54 -12.33 18.04 4.08
C LYS A 54 -12.13 19.04 2.94
N MET A 55 -13.15 19.84 2.64
CA MET A 55 -13.07 20.86 1.59
C MET A 55 -12.03 21.94 1.91
N LYS A 56 -11.90 22.34 3.18
CA LYS A 56 -10.84 23.27 3.61
C LYS A 56 -9.45 22.69 3.39
N LEU A 57 -9.24 21.43 3.78
CA LEU A 57 -7.97 20.74 3.58
C LEU A 57 -7.63 20.59 2.09
N GLU A 58 -8.60 20.20 1.27
CA GLU A 58 -8.43 20.11 -0.18
C GLU A 58 -8.06 21.47 -0.80
N TYR A 59 -8.71 22.55 -0.36
CA TYR A 59 -8.38 23.90 -0.80
C TYR A 59 -6.93 24.29 -0.46
N GLU A 60 -6.47 23.98 0.76
CA GLU A 60 -5.09 24.24 1.18
C GLU A 60 -4.09 23.45 0.33
N VAL A 61 -4.36 22.18 0.07
CA VAL A 61 -3.52 21.34 -0.82
C VAL A 61 -3.48 21.93 -2.23
N MET A 62 -4.63 22.30 -2.79
CA MET A 62 -4.70 22.89 -4.13
C MET A 62 -3.94 24.21 -4.21
N LYS A 63 -4.00 25.05 -3.17
CA LYS A 63 -3.24 26.30 -3.11
C LYS A 63 -1.73 26.04 -3.22
N CYS A 64 -1.22 25.05 -2.50
CA CYS A 64 0.19 24.65 -2.58
C CYS A 64 0.57 24.11 -3.96
N LEU A 65 -0.29 23.30 -4.57
CA LEU A 65 -0.05 22.74 -5.91
C LEU A 65 -0.10 23.81 -7.01
N ALA A 66 -0.91 24.86 -6.84
CA ALA A 66 -1.02 25.96 -7.79
C ALA A 66 0.21 26.89 -7.78
N THR A 67 1.02 26.86 -6.73
CA THR A 67 2.24 27.66 -6.59
C THR A 67 3.47 26.75 -6.51
N PRO A 68 3.88 26.11 -7.63
CA PRO A 68 5.07 25.28 -7.64
C PRO A 68 6.33 26.10 -7.38
N TYR A 69 7.35 25.47 -6.78
CA TYR A 69 8.64 26.10 -6.51
C TYR A 69 9.48 26.30 -7.78
N LEU A 70 9.37 25.37 -8.73
CA LEU A 70 10.08 25.42 -10.01
C LEU A 70 9.09 25.61 -11.16
N ASN A 71 9.52 26.42 -12.13
CA ASN A 71 8.87 26.49 -13.43
C ASN A 71 9.33 25.32 -14.30
N LYS A 72 8.51 24.95 -15.29
CA LYS A 72 8.80 23.85 -16.22
C LYS A 72 10.20 23.94 -16.87
N GLU A 73 10.60 25.14 -17.29
CA GLU A 73 11.91 25.36 -17.92
C GLU A 73 13.07 25.06 -16.96
N MET A 74 12.95 25.45 -15.69
CA MET A 74 13.96 25.19 -14.66
C MET A 74 14.01 23.70 -14.29
N GLU A 75 12.85 23.04 -14.28
CA GLU A 75 12.75 21.61 -14.04
C GLU A 75 13.43 20.81 -15.16
N ASP A 76 13.23 21.20 -16.42
CA ASP A 76 13.87 20.55 -17.58
C ASP A 76 15.41 20.68 -17.52
N GLU A 77 15.93 21.84 -17.14
CA GLU A 77 17.38 22.03 -16.93
C GLU A 77 17.92 21.19 -15.77
N TYR A 78 17.17 21.10 -14.67
CA TYR A 78 17.54 20.29 -13.52
C TYR A 78 17.60 18.80 -13.88
N ILE A 79 16.58 18.28 -14.56
CA ILE A 79 16.50 16.89 -15.02
C ILE A 79 17.65 16.57 -15.98
N LYS A 80 17.99 17.49 -16.90
CA LYS A 80 19.16 17.29 -17.77
C LYS A 80 20.48 17.17 -17.02
N LYS A 81 20.62 17.87 -15.89
CA LYS A 81 21.86 17.89 -15.10
C LYS A 81 21.99 16.70 -14.16
N TYR A 82 20.91 16.30 -13.49
CA TYR A 82 20.95 15.29 -12.43
C TYR A 82 20.29 13.96 -12.82
N GLY A 83 19.53 13.91 -13.91
CA GLY A 83 18.77 12.75 -14.35
C GLY A 83 17.33 12.79 -13.85
N THR A 84 16.57 11.76 -14.21
CA THR A 84 15.19 11.61 -13.76
C THR A 84 15.12 10.85 -12.41
N PRO A 85 14.12 11.10 -11.56
CA PRO A 85 13.94 10.34 -10.31
C PRO A 85 13.79 8.83 -10.55
N THR A 86 13.25 8.43 -11.71
CA THR A 86 13.16 7.04 -12.13
C THR A 86 14.54 6.42 -12.35
N GLU A 87 15.49 7.14 -12.95
CA GLU A 87 16.86 6.66 -13.11
C GLU A 87 17.57 6.52 -11.76
N GLU A 88 17.31 7.41 -10.81
CA GLU A 88 17.86 7.30 -9.45
C GLU A 88 17.32 6.05 -8.75
N GLN A 89 16.01 5.80 -8.83
CA GLN A 89 15.40 4.58 -8.28
C GLN A 89 15.97 3.31 -8.91
N GLU A 90 16.17 3.30 -10.23
CA GLU A 90 16.79 2.17 -10.93
C GLU A 90 18.23 1.94 -10.49
N LYS A 91 19.02 3.01 -10.34
CA LYS A 91 20.40 2.91 -9.80
C LYS A 91 20.42 2.37 -8.39
N GLU A 92 19.53 2.85 -7.50
CA GLU A 92 19.42 2.34 -6.13
C GLU A 92 19.02 0.86 -6.10
N LEU A 93 18.08 0.45 -6.97
CA LEU A 93 17.69 -0.95 -7.10
C LEU A 93 18.87 -1.80 -7.57
N LEU A 94 19.61 -1.35 -8.58
CA LEU A 94 20.80 -2.04 -9.07
C LEU A 94 21.88 -2.12 -8.01
N GLU A 95 22.15 -1.06 -7.26
CA GLU A 95 23.08 -1.08 -6.13
C GLU A 95 22.63 -2.07 -5.06
N MET A 96 21.34 -2.08 -4.71
CA MET A 96 20.79 -3.04 -3.75
C MET A 96 20.93 -4.48 -4.26
N GLU A 97 20.77 -4.73 -5.55
CA GLU A 97 20.99 -6.03 -6.17
C GLU A 97 22.46 -6.43 -6.18
N GLN A 98 23.36 -5.50 -6.52
CA GLN A 98 24.81 -5.72 -6.47
C GLN A 98 25.32 -5.97 -5.05
N ARG A 99 24.74 -5.31 -4.03
CA ARG A 99 25.03 -5.55 -2.61
C ARG A 99 24.48 -6.89 -2.12
N ARG A 100 23.49 -7.48 -2.79
CA ARG A 100 23.01 -8.83 -2.45
C ARG A 100 24.03 -9.86 -2.93
N MET A 101 24.21 -10.92 -2.15
CA MET A 101 25.08 -12.02 -2.58
C MET A 101 24.64 -12.56 -3.94
N PRO A 102 25.59 -12.91 -4.84
CA PRO A 102 25.25 -13.64 -6.05
C PRO A 102 24.61 -14.98 -5.70
N GLY A 103 23.37 -15.20 -6.14
CA GLY A 103 22.63 -16.46 -5.97
C GLY A 103 21.38 -16.37 -5.08
N LYS A 104 20.47 -17.34 -5.22
CA LYS A 104 19.25 -17.41 -4.41
C LYS A 104 19.61 -17.76 -2.96
N PRO A 105 19.07 -17.06 -1.95
CA PRO A 105 19.33 -17.39 -0.55
C PRO A 105 18.92 -18.84 -0.28
N LYS A 106 19.88 -19.64 0.21
CA LYS A 106 19.64 -21.04 0.58
C LYS A 106 18.63 -21.08 1.71
N LYS A 107 17.40 -21.51 1.42
CA LYS A 107 16.39 -21.79 2.45
C LYS A 107 16.81 -23.07 3.19
N ARG A 108 17.21 -22.96 4.46
CA ARG A 108 17.31 -24.14 5.33
C ARG A 108 15.93 -24.43 5.90
N ILE A 109 15.36 -25.56 5.50
CA ILE A 109 14.17 -26.12 6.12
C ILE A 109 14.65 -26.89 7.33
N VAL A 110 14.25 -26.47 8.53
CA VAL A 110 14.55 -27.19 9.76
C VAL A 110 13.22 -27.79 10.25
N GLY A 111 13.08 -29.12 10.10
CA GLY A 111 11.88 -29.87 10.52
C GLY A 111 10.62 -29.61 9.68
N SER A 112 9.45 -29.95 10.24
CA SER A 112 8.14 -29.86 9.58
C SER A 112 7.65 -28.41 9.49
N GLY A 113 7.94 -27.76 8.35
CA GLY A 113 7.19 -26.57 7.88
C GLY A 113 7.74 -25.20 8.29
N LYS A 114 8.76 -25.09 9.15
CA LYS A 114 9.37 -23.80 9.48
C LYS A 114 10.57 -23.50 8.56
N VAL A 115 10.37 -22.56 7.64
CA VAL A 115 11.45 -21.99 6.81
C VAL A 115 12.16 -20.92 7.65
N LEU A 116 13.32 -21.27 8.21
CA LEU A 116 14.21 -20.27 8.78
C LEU A 116 14.83 -19.49 7.62
N LYS A 117 14.35 -18.27 7.38
CA LYS A 117 15.08 -17.28 6.58
C LYS A 117 16.31 -16.89 7.41
N ALA A 118 17.38 -17.66 7.30
CA ALA A 118 18.66 -17.24 7.82
C ALA A 118 18.98 -15.89 7.16
N ARG A 119 19.06 -14.81 7.96
CA ARG A 119 19.70 -13.57 7.53
C ARG A 119 21.16 -13.93 7.33
N ALA A 120 21.51 -14.39 6.13
CA ALA A 120 22.91 -14.51 5.76
C ALA A 120 23.50 -13.11 5.85
N ASN A 121 24.65 -13.00 6.52
CA ASN A 121 25.37 -11.77 6.74
C ASN A 121 25.41 -10.96 5.44
N VAL A 122 25.04 -9.67 5.56
CA VAL A 122 25.04 -8.68 4.48
C VAL A 122 26.37 -8.80 3.73
N GLY A 123 26.28 -8.96 2.41
CA GLY A 123 27.38 -9.32 1.50
C GLY A 123 28.41 -8.21 1.28
N ASN A 124 28.87 -7.56 2.35
CA ASN A 124 30.09 -6.76 2.38
C ASN A 124 31.14 -7.33 3.34
N LEU A 125 30.89 -8.53 3.89
CA LEU A 125 31.90 -9.38 4.54
C LEU A 125 32.57 -10.33 3.52
N LEU A 126 32.72 -9.89 2.26
CA LEU A 126 33.83 -10.41 1.47
C LEU A 126 35.07 -10.08 2.30
N HIS A 127 35.88 -11.11 2.59
CA HIS A 127 37.04 -11.02 3.45
C HIS A 127 37.74 -9.67 3.31
N GLU A 128 37.76 -8.87 4.37
CA GLU A 128 38.64 -7.71 4.42
C GLU A 128 40.05 -8.19 4.07
N HIS A 129 40.74 -7.50 3.18
CA HIS A 129 42.13 -7.82 2.89
C HIS A 129 42.91 -7.73 4.19
N ARG A 130 43.37 -8.88 4.71
CA ARG A 130 44.26 -8.90 5.87
C ARG A 130 45.61 -8.36 5.43
N THR A 131 45.87 -7.08 5.72
CA THR A 131 47.19 -6.48 5.56
C THR A 131 48.10 -6.83 6.73
N ILE A 132 49.41 -6.70 6.55
CA ILE A 132 50.39 -6.87 7.64
C ILE A 132 50.12 -5.87 8.78
N GLU A 133 49.59 -4.68 8.45
CA GLU A 133 49.21 -3.68 9.44
C GLU A 133 48.06 -4.14 10.33
N SER A 134 47.09 -4.90 9.79
CA SER A 134 45.98 -5.41 10.61
C SER A 134 46.42 -6.49 11.58
N SER A 135 47.46 -7.27 11.26
CA SER A 135 48.07 -8.21 12.21
C SER A 135 48.98 -7.52 13.24
N LEU A 136 49.70 -6.46 12.86
CA LEU A 136 50.57 -5.70 13.77
C LEU A 136 49.81 -4.74 14.70
N LYS A 137 48.58 -4.35 14.36
CA LYS A 137 47.74 -3.47 15.19
C LYS A 137 47.56 -3.99 16.62
N GLU A 138 47.46 -5.30 16.80
CA GLU A 138 47.31 -5.92 18.13
C GLU A 138 48.56 -5.76 19.02
N LEU A 139 49.75 -5.59 18.42
CA LEU A 139 50.98 -5.35 19.17
C LEU A 139 51.05 -3.92 19.71
N ILE A 140 50.56 -2.94 18.94
CA ILE A 140 50.51 -1.52 19.34
C ILE A 140 49.58 -1.34 20.55
N VAL A 141 48.43 -2.01 20.57
CA VAL A 141 47.46 -1.93 21.68
C VAL A 141 48.03 -2.50 22.99
N ARG A 142 48.98 -3.44 22.90
CA ARG A 142 49.64 -4.05 24.08
C ARG A 142 50.79 -3.23 24.64
N GLN A 143 51.15 -2.11 24.01
CA GLN A 143 52.20 -1.23 24.48
C GLN A 143 51.69 -0.44 25.70
N ARG A 144 51.77 -1.08 26.87
CA ARG A 144 51.72 -0.37 28.16
C ARG A 144 52.95 0.50 28.24
N TRP A 145 52.73 1.78 28.47
CA TRP A 145 53.79 2.72 28.80
C TRP A 145 54.16 2.41 30.26
N ASP A 146 55.34 1.84 30.46
CA ASP A 146 56.05 1.88 31.75
C ASP A 146 56.65 3.29 31.93
#